data_AF-A0A1M7TDV8-F1
#
_entry.id   AF-A0A1M7TDV8-F1
#
_cell.length_a   1.000
_cell.length_b   1.000
_cell.length_c   1.000
_cell.angle_alpha   90.00
_cell.angle_beta   90.00
_cell.angle_gamma   90.00
#
_symmetry.space_group_name_H-M   'P 1'
#
loop_
_entity.id
_entity.type
_entity.pdbx_description
1 polymer ?
#
loop_
_entity_poly.entity_id
_entity_poly.type
_entity_poly.pdbx_seq_one_letter_code
_entity_poly.pdbx_strand_id
1 'polypeptide(L)'
;MSPLTVSCVGKVNVDIFYSVDEININSNHVSNSTAFSLGGKAANVSVALKRLGIQTSLCSAIGDDEFGDFVLSKLRDYGVSPLFKEIFLISLLKYVFSYFFKKFLLPFLFQKSLSKILIILIFYL
;
A
#
# COMPACT_ATOMS: atom_id res chain seq x y z
N MET A 1 -6.37 -26.15 -11.19
CA MET A 1 -6.83 -25.18 -10.17
C MET A 1 -6.72 -23.78 -10.76
N SER A 2 -7.68 -22.89 -10.48
CA SER A 2 -7.52 -21.46 -10.81
C SER A 2 -6.36 -20.88 -10.01
N PRO A 3 -5.54 -19.97 -10.57
CA PRO A 3 -4.44 -19.35 -9.84
C PRO A 3 -4.96 -18.62 -8.59
N LEU A 4 -4.18 -18.65 -7.51
CA LEU A 4 -4.50 -17.92 -6.28
C LEU A 4 -4.30 -16.42 -6.52
N THR A 5 -5.33 -15.63 -6.23
CA THR A 5 -5.28 -14.17 -6.33
C THR A 5 -5.50 -13.55 -4.95
N VAL A 6 -4.64 -12.59 -4.59
CA VAL A 6 -4.70 -11.89 -3.29
C VAL A 6 -4.78 -10.39 -3.52
N SER A 7 -5.71 -9.73 -2.83
CA SER A 7 -5.80 -8.26 -2.79
C SER A 7 -5.42 -7.76 -1.42
N CYS A 8 -4.37 -6.95 -1.35
CA CYS A 8 -4.00 -6.25 -0.13
C CYS A 8 -4.71 -4.89 -0.09
N VAL A 9 -5.22 -4.52 1.08
CA VAL A 9 -5.84 -3.21 1.31
C VAL A 9 -5.14 -2.54 2.47
N GLY A 10 -4.69 -1.29 2.29
CA GLY A 10 -4.05 -0.54 3.35
C GLY A 10 -3.10 0.52 2.83
N LYS A 11 -2.20 1.01 3.69
CA LYS A 11 -1.31 2.14 3.39
C LYS A 11 -0.19 1.78 2.41
N VAL A 12 0.11 2.73 1.54
CA VAL A 12 1.35 2.85 0.76
C VAL A 12 1.97 4.22 1.06
N ASN A 13 3.28 4.31 1.12
CA ASN A 13 4.02 5.56 1.27
C ASN A 13 5.34 5.49 0.51
N VAL A 14 6.03 6.62 0.43
CA VAL A 14 7.41 6.68 -0.05
C VAL A 14 8.31 6.84 1.17
N ASP A 15 9.21 5.88 1.36
CA ASP A 15 10.23 5.93 2.39
C ASP A 15 11.46 6.65 1.82
N ILE A 16 11.90 7.71 2.50
CA ILE A 16 13.06 8.52 2.09
C ILE A 16 14.21 8.22 3.05
N PHE A 17 15.34 7.79 2.49
CA PHE A 17 16.54 7.47 3.24
C PHE A 17 17.60 8.53 2.96
N TYR A 18 18.08 9.16 4.02
CA TYR A 18 19.22 10.07 3.99
C TYR A 18 20.41 9.36 4.62
N SER A 19 21.46 9.12 3.84
CA SER A 19 22.72 8.56 4.36
C SER A 19 23.58 9.67 4.93
N VAL A 20 24.12 9.45 6.13
CA VAL A 20 25.07 10.33 6.82
C VAL A 20 26.17 9.45 7.42
N ASP A 21 27.39 9.95 7.48
CA ASP A 21 28.53 9.18 8.02
C ASP A 21 28.43 9.00 9.53
N GLU A 22 27.91 10.03 10.22
CA GLU A 22 27.73 10.04 11.67
C GLU A 22 26.48 10.84 12.07
N ILE A 23 25.90 10.46 13.21
CA ILE A 23 24.77 11.18 13.82
C ILE A 23 25.23 11.80 15.12
N ASN A 24 25.39 13.12 15.09
CA ASN A 24 25.66 13.96 16.24
C ASN A 24 24.37 14.64 16.75
N ILE A 25 24.16 14.61 18.07
CA ILE A 25 22.98 15.22 18.70
C ILE A 25 23.16 16.75 18.69
N ASN A 26 22.07 17.49 18.42
CA ASN A 26 22.04 18.95 18.35
C ASN A 26 22.90 19.57 17.23
N SER A 27 23.18 18.83 16.17
CA SER A 27 23.83 19.36 14.97
C SER A 27 22.97 19.16 13.72
N ASN A 28 23.23 19.98 12.71
CA ASN A 28 22.72 19.74 11.36
C ASN A 28 23.56 18.67 10.67
N HIS A 29 22.92 17.88 9.82
CA HIS A 29 23.54 16.80 9.05
C HIS A 29 23.33 17.05 7.57
N VAL A 30 24.39 16.95 6.78
CA VAL A 30 24.31 16.96 5.32
C VAL A 30 24.34 15.52 4.85
N SER A 31 23.37 15.14 4.03
CA SER A 31 23.31 13.77 3.52
C SER A 31 24.27 13.59 2.35
N ASN A 32 25.03 12.48 2.39
CA ASN A 32 25.91 12.07 1.29
C ASN A 32 25.13 11.52 0.09
N SER A 33 23.93 10.98 0.34
CA SER A 33 23.05 10.44 -0.69
C SER A 33 21.62 10.30 -0.19
N THR A 34 20.67 10.52 -1.09
CA THR A 34 19.24 10.30 -0.85
C THR A 34 18.74 9.13 -1.67
N ALA A 35 18.00 8.22 -1.05
CA ALA A 35 17.32 7.13 -1.74
C ALA A 35 15.82 7.13 -1.42
N PHE A 36 15.02 6.72 -2.40
CA PHE A 36 13.57 6.59 -2.27
C PHE A 36 13.18 5.13 -2.44
N SER A 37 12.31 4.63 -1.57
CA SER A 37 11.75 3.29 -1.67
C SER A 37 10.22 3.32 -1.58
N LEU A 38 9.60 2.31 -2.17
CA LEU A 38 8.21 2.00 -1.88
C LEU A 38 8.11 1.47 -0.44
N GLY A 39 7.25 2.09 0.34
CA GLY A 39 6.97 1.74 1.72
C GLY A 39 5.50 1.38 1.95
N GLY A 40 5.21 1.00 3.19
CA GLY A 40 3.85 0.82 3.68
C GLY A 40 3.50 -0.66 3.79
N LYS A 41 2.84 -1.03 4.89
CA LYS A 41 2.63 -2.45 5.24
C LYS A 41 1.90 -3.22 4.14
N ALA A 42 0.84 -2.65 3.57
CA ALA A 42 0.08 -3.31 2.51
C ALA A 42 0.90 -3.43 1.22
N ALA A 43 1.70 -2.42 0.87
CA ALA A 43 2.60 -2.48 -0.27
C ALA A 43 3.70 -3.53 -0.08
N ASN A 44 4.35 -3.57 1.08
CA ASN A 44 5.39 -4.54 1.40
C ASN A 44 4.88 -5.99 1.30
N VAL A 45 3.69 -6.26 1.85
CA VAL A 45 3.07 -7.59 1.73
C VAL A 45 2.66 -7.88 0.28
N SER A 46 2.15 -6.89 -0.45
CA SER A 46 1.80 -7.08 -1.86
C SER A 46 3.01 -7.50 -2.71
N VAL A 47 4.14 -6.82 -2.50
CA VAL A 47 5.41 -7.12 -3.18
C VAL A 47 5.93 -8.50 -2.76
N ALA A 48 5.87 -8.84 -1.47
CA ALA A 48 6.28 -10.16 -0.99
C ALA A 48 5.45 -11.30 -1.61
N LEU A 49 4.13 -11.18 -1.63
CA LEU A 49 3.23 -12.14 -2.27
C LEU A 49 3.53 -12.28 -3.77
N LYS A 50 3.77 -11.16 -4.44
CA LYS A 50 4.11 -11.17 -5.86
C LYS A 50 5.43 -11.86 -6.15
N ARG A 51 6.45 -11.66 -5.31
CA ARG A 51 7.74 -12.39 -5.36
C ARG A 51 7.58 -13.89 -5.11
N LEU A 52 6.56 -14.31 -4.36
CA LEU A 52 6.20 -15.71 -4.16
C LEU A 52 5.37 -16.32 -5.32
N GLY A 53 5.18 -15.58 -6.42
CA GLY A 53 4.45 -16.06 -7.60
C GLY A 53 2.93 -15.97 -7.48
N ILE A 54 2.41 -15.29 -6.45
CA ILE A 54 0.97 -15.10 -6.26
C ILE A 54 0.51 -13.92 -7.12
N GLN A 55 -0.67 -14.04 -7.72
CA GLN A 55 -1.27 -12.90 -8.43
C GLN A 55 -1.76 -11.89 -7.38
N THR A 56 -1.15 -10.70 -7.34
CA THR A 56 -1.39 -9.75 -6.26
C THR A 56 -1.73 -8.36 -6.74
N SER A 57 -2.70 -7.75 -6.07
CA SER A 57 -3.11 -6.36 -6.29
C SER A 57 -3.17 -5.56 -4.99
N LEU A 58 -2.99 -4.24 -5.08
CA LEU A 58 -3.01 -3.32 -3.95
C LEU A 58 -4.14 -2.29 -4.11
N CYS A 59 -5.00 -2.19 -3.10
CA CYS A 59 -5.97 -1.11 -2.93
C CYS A 59 -5.45 -0.15 -1.86
N SER A 60 -5.10 1.07 -2.27
CA SER A 60 -4.58 2.12 -1.40
C SER A 60 -4.98 3.49 -1.94
N ALA A 61 -4.95 4.51 -1.08
CA ALA A 61 -5.02 5.90 -1.53
C ALA A 61 -3.62 6.33 -2.00
N ILE A 62 -3.50 6.71 -3.27
CA ILE A 62 -2.25 7.18 -3.88
C ILE A 62 -2.47 8.65 -4.26
N GLY A 63 -1.50 9.51 -3.96
CA GLY A 63 -1.56 10.93 -4.31
C GLY A 63 -1.54 11.14 -5.83
N ASP A 64 -2.06 12.29 -6.29
CA ASP A 64 -1.90 12.74 -7.67
C ASP A 64 -0.75 13.75 -7.77
N ASP A 65 0.43 13.30 -7.33
CA ASP A 65 1.67 14.06 -7.30
C ASP A 65 2.85 13.17 -7.72
N GLU A 66 4.06 13.73 -7.73
CA GLU A 66 5.29 13.03 -8.13
C GLU A 66 5.59 11.80 -7.26
N PHE A 67 5.18 11.80 -5.99
CA PHE A 67 5.31 10.62 -5.13
C PHE A 67 4.30 9.55 -5.50
N GLY A 68 3.08 9.94 -5.88
CA GLY A 68 2.08 9.06 -6.45
C GLY A 68 2.56 8.36 -7.72
N ASP A 69 3.15 9.12 -8.64
CA ASP A 69 3.73 8.58 -9.87
C ASP A 69 4.90 7.63 -9.58
N PHE A 70 5.77 7.97 -8.62
CA PHE A 70 6.82 7.08 -8.14
C PHE A 70 6.25 5.77 -7.58
N VAL A 71 5.22 5.84 -6.74
CA VAL A 71 4.55 4.66 -6.17
C VAL A 71 3.98 3.77 -7.27
N LEU A 72 3.26 4.34 -8.24
CA LEU A 72 2.68 3.60 -9.36
C LEU A 72 3.75 2.94 -10.23
N SER A 73 4.86 3.65 -10.46
CA SER A 73 6.03 3.12 -11.17
C SER A 73 6.62 1.92 -10.42
N LYS A 74 6.87 2.04 -9.11
CA LYS A 74 7.42 0.93 -8.30
C LYS A 74 6.48 -0.26 -8.19
N LEU A 75 5.18 -0.05 -8.04
CA LEU A 75 4.20 -1.14 -8.05
C LEU A 75 4.24 -1.91 -9.38
N ARG A 76 4.37 -1.19 -10.51
CA ARG A 76 4.53 -1.78 -11.84
C ARG A 76 5.83 -2.58 -11.95
N ASP A 77 6.96 -2.04 -11.48
CA ASP A 77 8.25 -2.73 -11.45
C ASP A 77 8.17 -4.05 -10.68
N TYR A 78 7.45 -4.05 -9.55
CA TYR A 78 7.23 -5.26 -8.76
C TYR A 78 6.15 -6.20 -9.32
N GLY A 79 5.40 -5.78 -10.34
CA GLY A 79 4.31 -6.55 -10.94
C GLY A 79 3.05 -6.65 -10.07
N VAL A 80 2.86 -5.70 -9.14
CA VAL A 80 1.67 -5.55 -8.30
C VAL A 80 0.68 -4.62 -9.00
N SER A 81 -0.55 -5.07 -9.22
CA SER A 81 -1.57 -4.25 -9.88
C SER A 81 -2.21 -3.26 -8.90
N PRO A 82 -2.19 -1.94 -9.15
CA PRO A 82 -3.00 -1.00 -8.38
C PRO A 82 -4.49 -1.17 -8.75
N LEU A 83 -5.37 -1.17 -7.75
CA LEU A 83 -6.82 -1.34 -7.97
C LEU A 83 -7.58 -0.01 -8.13
N PHE A 84 -7.11 1.08 -7.52
CA PHE A 84 -7.75 2.41 -7.60
C PHE A 84 -6.68 3.52 -7.49
N LYS A 85 -6.81 4.59 -8.29
CA LYS A 85 -5.98 5.81 -8.17
C LYS A 85 -6.66 6.88 -7.31
N GLU A 86 -7.99 6.88 -7.26
CA GLU A 86 -8.77 7.90 -6.54
C GLU A 86 -9.33 7.34 -5.23
N ILE A 87 -9.09 8.02 -4.10
CA ILE A 87 -10.02 8.09 -2.95
C ILE A 87 -9.81 9.41 -2.19
N PHE A 88 -10.82 10.27 -2.34
CA PHE A 88 -11.49 11.23 -1.45
C PHE A 88 -10.87 11.65 -0.09
N LEU A 89 -11.17 12.90 0.31
CA LEU A 89 -10.77 13.63 1.52
C LEU A 89 -10.28 12.82 2.75
N ILE A 90 -9.00 12.96 3.04
CA ILE A 90 -8.25 12.32 4.14
C ILE A 90 -8.74 12.68 5.56
N SER A 91 -9.53 13.74 5.75
CA SER A 91 -10.05 14.08 7.08
C SER A 91 -11.31 13.28 7.49
N LEU A 92 -12.12 12.83 6.53
CA LEU A 92 -13.38 12.11 6.83
C LEU A 92 -13.16 10.58 6.87
N LEU A 93 -12.10 10.07 6.22
CA LEU A 93 -11.87 8.65 6.02
C LEU A 93 -11.44 7.87 7.27
N LYS A 94 -10.80 8.45 8.29
CA LYS A 94 -10.57 7.70 9.54
C LYS A 94 -11.88 7.20 10.16
N TYR A 95 -12.93 8.03 10.12
CA TYR A 95 -14.25 7.70 10.65
C TYR A 95 -15.14 6.99 9.63
N VAL A 96 -15.17 7.47 8.38
CA VAL A 96 -16.01 6.90 7.32
C VAL A 96 -15.49 5.56 6.83
N PHE A 97 -14.18 5.31 6.77
CA PHE A 97 -13.69 4.00 6.35
C PHE A 97 -14.06 2.92 7.36
N SER A 98 -13.95 3.18 8.67
CA SER A 98 -14.44 2.24 9.69
C SER A 98 -15.93 1.94 9.54
N TYR A 99 -16.74 2.97 9.24
CA TYR A 99 -18.20 2.83 9.09
C TYR A 99 -18.62 2.20 7.74
N PHE A 100 -18.06 2.65 6.62
CA PHE A 100 -18.30 2.18 5.26
C PHE A 100 -17.74 0.77 5.04
N PHE A 101 -16.56 0.48 5.58
CA PHE A 101 -15.99 -0.87 5.54
C PHE A 101 -16.92 -1.86 6.25
N LYS A 102 -17.38 -1.55 7.47
CA LYS A 102 -18.31 -2.41 8.22
C LYS A 102 -19.70 -2.51 7.56
N LYS A 103 -20.22 -1.42 7.01
CA LYS A 103 -21.63 -1.32 6.58
C LYS A 103 -21.88 -1.62 5.11
N PHE A 104 -20.89 -1.39 4.23
CA PHE A 104 -21.04 -1.52 2.78
C PHE A 104 -20.04 -2.47 2.13
N LEU A 105 -18.77 -2.43 2.52
CA LEU A 105 -17.76 -3.31 1.91
C LEU A 105 -17.85 -4.75 2.45
N LEU A 106 -18.00 -4.91 3.78
CA LEU A 106 -18.09 -6.22 4.42
C LEU A 106 -19.26 -7.06 3.85
N PRO A 107 -20.50 -6.54 3.72
CA PRO A 107 -21.60 -7.31 3.13
C PRO A 107 -21.35 -7.69 1.66
N PHE A 108 -20.69 -6.85 0.88
CA PHE A 108 -20.40 -7.12 -0.54
C PHE A 108 -19.33 -8.20 -0.72
N LEU A 109 -18.35 -8.24 0.21
CA LEU A 109 -17.36 -9.31 0.30
C LEU A 109 -17.97 -10.66 0.70
N PHE A 110 -19.08 -10.65 1.43
CA PHE A 110 -19.82 -11.86 1.83
C PHE A 110 -20.99 -12.25 0.89
N GLN A 111 -21.45 -11.35 0.00
CA GLN A 111 -22.63 -11.60 -0.86
C GLN A 111 -22.32 -12.21 -2.24
N LYS A 112 -21.09 -12.10 -2.76
CA LYS A 112 -20.71 -12.84 -3.97
C LYS A 112 -19.98 -14.11 -3.57
N SER A 113 -20.38 -15.24 -4.17
CA SER A 113 -19.67 -16.52 -4.16
C SER A 113 -18.24 -16.33 -4.69
N LEU A 114 -17.37 -15.81 -3.84
CA LEU A 114 -15.94 -15.61 -4.05
C LEU A 114 -15.23 -16.72 -3.29
N SER A 115 -15.41 -17.95 -3.74
CA SER A 115 -14.89 -19.15 -3.09
C SER A 115 -13.35 -19.21 -2.99
N LYS A 116 -12.61 -18.19 -3.45
CA LYS A 116 -11.13 -18.21 -3.53
C LYS A 116 -10.40 -16.88 -3.33
N ILE A 117 -11.04 -15.83 -2.82
CA ILE A 117 -10.32 -14.57 -2.51
C ILE A 117 -10.04 -14.51 -1.01
N LEU A 118 -8.78 -14.74 -0.64
CA LEU A 118 -8.31 -14.47 0.72
C LEU A 118 -7.95 -12.98 0.81
N ILE A 119 -8.75 -12.22 1.54
CA ILE A 119 -8.47 -10.81 1.84
C ILE A 119 -7.67 -10.76 3.14
N ILE A 120 -6.37 -10.52 3.03
CA ILE A 120 -5.52 -10.28 4.20
C ILE A 120 -5.63 -8.78 4.54
N LEU A 121 -6.43 -8.47 5.56
CA LEU A 121 -6.53 -7.12 6.13
C LEU A 121 -5.42 -6.95 7.17
N ILE A 122 -4.38 -6.20 6.82
CA ILE A 122 -3.32 -5.84 7.77
C ILE A 122 -3.70 -4.51 8.41
N PHE A 123 -4.41 -4.59 9.53
CA PHE A 123 -4.61 -3.46 10.43
C PHE A 123 -3.56 -3.49 11.53
N TYR A 124 -2.74 -2.45 11.61
CA TYR A 124 -2.09 -2.05 12.87
C TYR A 124 -2.16 -0.52 12.96
N LEU A 125 -2.67 -0.07 14.13
CA LEU A 125 -2.94 1.30 14.56
C LEU A 125 -1.91 2.32 14.07
#